data_AF-A0AB39VEH9-F1
#
_entry.id   AF-A0AB39VEH9-F1
#
_cell.length_a   1.000
_cell.length_b   1.000
_cell.length_c   1.000
_cell.angle_alpha   90.00
_cell.angle_beta   90.00
_cell.angle_gamma   90.00
#
_symmetry.space_group_name_H-M   'P 1'
#
loop_
_entity.id
_entity.type
_entity.pdbx_description
1 polymer ?
#
loop_
_entity_poly.entity_id
_entity_poly.type
_entity_poly.pdbx_seq_one_letter_code
_entity_poly.pdbx_strand_id
1 'polypeptide(L)'
;MIKIDRKKKGYFCLQVKGNQKTLKEDIEDYFADKEFRKKLKEEGMYSRKTEKQRGRLKTREYYYTEETEWLIKRNKEWKEVKGIGASILTTEENGKNQEQKRYYITNTAGGVEEFVRAVRGHWAIESYHWILDVTFREDANKTLNKNAARNLNILRKLAISILEELPFRKKFSRRIKR
;
A
#
# COMPACT_ATOMS: atom_id res chain seq x y z
N MET A 1 3.74 -3.23 15.79
CA MET A 1 2.84 -4.39 15.67
C MET A 1 1.52 -3.86 15.13
N ILE A 2 1.02 -4.34 13.99
CA ILE A 2 -0.31 -3.93 13.50
C ILE A 2 -1.31 -4.63 14.41
N LYS A 3 -1.92 -3.89 15.34
CA LYS A 3 -3.03 -4.38 16.16
C LYS A 3 -4.32 -4.01 15.43
N ILE A 4 -5.10 -5.02 15.03
CA ILE A 4 -6.48 -4.79 14.63
C ILE A 4 -7.23 -4.35 15.88
N ASP A 5 -7.77 -3.13 15.88
CA ASP A 5 -8.68 -2.67 16.92
C ASP A 5 -10.05 -3.35 16.72
N ARG A 6 -10.22 -4.51 17.36
CA ARG A 6 -11.42 -5.36 17.26
C ARG A 6 -12.71 -4.69 17.75
N LYS A 7 -12.63 -3.52 18.39
CA LYS A 7 -13.83 -2.77 18.82
C LYS A 7 -14.48 -1.98 17.69
N LYS A 8 -13.77 -1.71 16.60
CA LYS A 8 -14.33 -1.04 15.41
C LYS A 8 -14.53 -2.10 14.34
N LYS A 9 -15.80 -2.48 14.06
CA LYS A 9 -16.22 -3.37 12.96
C LYS A 9 -16.00 -2.70 11.58
N GLY A 10 -14.79 -2.23 11.32
CA GLY A 10 -14.42 -1.52 10.10
C GLY A 10 -13.77 -2.45 9.08
N TYR A 11 -13.86 -2.04 7.82
CA TYR A 11 -13.09 -2.66 6.74
C TYR A 11 -11.60 -2.33 6.89
N PHE A 12 -10.73 -3.32 6.67
CA PHE A 12 -9.29 -3.14 6.67
C PHE A 12 -8.64 -3.87 5.49
N CYS A 13 -7.61 -3.24 4.94
CA CYS A 13 -6.62 -3.86 4.06
C CYS A 13 -5.25 -3.45 4.61
N LEU A 14 -4.51 -4.42 5.15
CA LEU A 14 -3.30 -4.17 5.92
C LEU A 14 -2.12 -4.85 5.26
N GLN A 15 -1.03 -4.09 5.07
CA GLN A 15 0.23 -4.65 4.61
C GLN A 15 0.85 -5.52 5.72
N VAL A 16 1.20 -6.75 5.39
CA VAL A 16 1.94 -7.64 6.29
C VAL A 16 3.39 -7.19 6.33
N LYS A 17 3.87 -6.82 7.52
CA LYS A 17 5.23 -6.29 7.76
C LYS A 17 6.11 -7.37 8.40
N GLY A 18 7.43 -7.16 8.37
CA GLY A 18 8.42 -8.14 8.84
C GLY A 18 8.34 -8.49 10.33
N ASN A 19 7.59 -7.73 11.13
CA ASN A 19 7.29 -8.06 12.53
C ASN A 19 6.23 -9.18 12.68
N GLN A 20 5.65 -9.67 11.59
CA GLN A 20 4.73 -10.80 11.52
C GLN A 20 5.35 -11.88 10.61
N LYS A 21 6.51 -12.40 11.03
CA LYS A 21 7.39 -13.21 10.17
C LYS A 21 6.68 -14.45 9.60
N THR A 22 6.04 -15.24 10.45
CA THR A 22 5.29 -16.45 10.05
C THR A 22 4.14 -16.14 9.09
N LEU A 23 3.31 -15.14 9.39
CA LEU A 23 2.21 -14.72 8.50
C LEU A 23 2.74 -14.29 7.12
N LYS A 24 3.85 -13.55 7.12
CA LYS A 24 4.45 -13.07 5.88
C LYS A 24 4.99 -14.23 5.04
N GLU A 25 5.75 -15.13 5.66
CA GLU A 25 6.32 -16.32 5.00
C GLU A 25 5.21 -17.20 4.42
N ASP A 26 4.15 -17.47 5.20
CA ASP A 26 2.99 -18.23 4.77
C ASP A 26 2.35 -17.65 3.48
N ILE A 27 2.09 -16.34 3.46
CA ILE A 27 1.48 -15.67 2.30
C ILE A 27 2.47 -15.58 1.13
N GLU A 28 3.76 -15.35 1.41
CA GLU A 28 4.81 -15.30 0.41
C GLU A 28 4.95 -16.63 -0.33
N ASP A 29 5.00 -17.74 0.40
CA ASP A 29 5.05 -19.10 -0.15
C ASP A 29 3.80 -19.40 -0.98
N TYR A 30 2.62 -19.01 -0.47
CA TYR A 30 1.36 -19.20 -1.17
C TYR A 30 1.33 -18.48 -2.53
N PHE A 31 1.81 -17.24 -2.58
CA PHE A 31 1.93 -16.50 -3.83
C PHE A 31 3.23 -16.82 -4.59
N ALA A 32 4.16 -17.64 -4.09
CA ALA A 32 5.35 -18.02 -4.85
C ALA A 32 5.05 -19.05 -5.94
N ASP A 33 3.99 -19.83 -5.74
CA ASP A 33 3.51 -20.83 -6.70
C ASP A 33 3.03 -20.18 -8.01
N LYS A 34 3.66 -20.61 -9.12
CA LYS A 34 3.35 -20.13 -10.47
C LYS A 34 2.03 -20.67 -11.00
N GLU A 35 1.68 -21.91 -10.66
CA GLU A 35 0.41 -22.51 -11.07
C GLU A 35 -0.75 -21.82 -10.37
N PHE A 36 -0.59 -21.54 -9.08
CA PHE A 36 -1.56 -20.75 -8.33
C PHE A 36 -1.79 -19.36 -8.93
N ARG A 37 -0.71 -18.62 -9.25
CA ARG A 37 -0.84 -17.32 -9.94
C ARG A 37 -1.51 -17.41 -11.30
N LYS A 38 -1.32 -18.52 -12.02
CA LYS A 38 -1.96 -18.77 -13.31
C LYS A 38 -3.47 -19.01 -13.12
N LYS A 39 -3.85 -19.85 -12.15
CA LYS A 39 -5.26 -20.05 -11.74
C LYS A 39 -5.94 -18.73 -11.42
N LEU A 40 -5.32 -17.88 -10.58
CA LEU A 40 -5.89 -16.57 -10.24
C LEU A 40 -6.09 -15.64 -11.46
N LYS A 41 -5.23 -15.75 -12.48
CA LYS A 41 -5.41 -15.00 -13.74
C LYS A 41 -6.62 -15.49 -14.52
N GLU A 42 -6.81 -16.81 -14.58
CA GLU A 42 -7.93 -17.45 -15.27
C GLU A 42 -9.27 -17.16 -14.58
N GLU A 43 -9.26 -17.07 -13.24
CA GLU A 43 -10.43 -16.73 -12.41
C GLU A 43 -10.76 -15.22 -12.37
N GLY A 44 -9.96 -14.38 -13.05
CA GLY A 44 -10.14 -12.92 -13.02
C GLY A 44 -9.72 -12.25 -11.71
N MET A 45 -9.03 -12.96 -10.81
CA MET A 45 -8.49 -12.45 -9.54
C MET A 45 -7.11 -11.80 -9.69
N TYR A 46 -6.91 -11.12 -10.82
CA TYR A 46 -5.64 -10.52 -11.22
C TYR A 46 -5.84 -9.16 -11.90
N SER A 47 -4.93 -8.22 -11.63
CA SER A 47 -4.91 -6.91 -12.28
C SER A 47 -3.48 -6.49 -12.63
N ARG A 48 -3.30 -5.87 -13.80
CA ARG A 48 -1.99 -5.37 -14.27
C ARG A 48 -2.10 -3.92 -14.75
N LYS A 49 -1.14 -3.10 -14.36
CA LYS A 49 -0.96 -1.74 -14.89
C LYS A 49 0.50 -1.46 -15.20
N THR A 50 0.77 -0.99 -16.41
CA THR A 50 2.12 -0.61 -16.86
C THR A 50 2.18 0.90 -17.11
N GLU A 51 3.24 1.55 -16.60
CA GLU A 51 3.49 2.98 -16.76
C GLU A 51 4.93 3.20 -17.25
N LYS A 52 5.10 3.94 -18.36
CA LYS A 52 6.42 4.33 -18.88
C LYS A 52 6.70 5.78 -18.52
N GLN A 53 7.83 6.06 -17.88
CA GLN A 53 8.24 7.41 -17.53
C GLN A 53 9.76 7.59 -17.62
N ARG A 54 10.21 8.54 -18.47
CA ARG A 54 11.62 8.96 -18.58
C ARG A 54 12.62 7.78 -18.68
N GLY A 55 12.33 6.83 -19.57
CA GLY A 55 13.18 5.64 -19.79
C GLY A 55 13.00 4.51 -18.75
N ARG A 56 12.13 4.69 -17.76
CA ARG A 56 11.74 3.64 -16.78
C ARG A 56 10.41 3.03 -17.16
N LEU A 57 10.32 1.70 -17.14
CA LEU A 57 9.07 0.97 -17.27
C LEU A 57 8.68 0.40 -15.91
N LYS A 58 7.49 0.76 -15.41
CA LYS A 58 6.95 0.24 -14.15
C LYS A 58 5.73 -0.60 -14.43
N THR A 59 5.82 -1.90 -14.19
CA THR A 59 4.68 -2.81 -14.22
C THR A 59 4.26 -3.13 -12.79
N ARG A 60 2.99 -2.89 -12.48
CA ARG A 60 2.36 -3.32 -11.23
C ARG A 60 1.39 -4.44 -11.53
N GLU A 61 1.57 -5.55 -10.84
CA GLU A 61 0.68 -6.70 -10.84
C GLU A 61 0.06 -6.85 -9.45
N TYR A 62 -1.22 -7.21 -9.44
CA TYR A 62 -1.98 -7.48 -8.23
C TYR A 62 -2.61 -8.86 -8.37
N TYR A 63 -2.46 -9.66 -7.33
CA TYR A 63 -3.07 -10.97 -7.19
C TYR A 63 -3.91 -10.94 -5.92
N TYR A 64 -5.10 -11.53 -5.97
CA TYR A 64 -6.02 -11.57 -4.85
C TYR A 64 -6.65 -12.95 -4.74
N THR A 65 -7.03 -13.37 -3.55
CA THR A 65 -7.75 -14.62 -3.32
C THR A 65 -8.49 -14.56 -1.99
N GLU A 66 -9.65 -15.23 -1.95
CA GLU A 66 -10.48 -15.38 -0.75
C GLU A 66 -10.25 -16.74 -0.07
N GLU A 67 -9.43 -17.62 -0.69
CA GLU A 67 -9.00 -18.91 -0.13
C GLU A 67 -8.05 -18.67 1.07
N THR A 68 -8.64 -18.57 2.26
CA THR A 68 -7.96 -18.14 3.50
C THR A 68 -8.09 -19.15 4.64
N GLU A 69 -8.81 -20.25 4.45
CA GLU A 69 -9.04 -21.28 5.46
C GLU A 69 -7.74 -21.88 5.98
N TRP A 70 -6.79 -22.13 5.08
CA TRP A 70 -5.46 -22.67 5.42
C TRP A 70 -4.68 -21.69 6.31
N LEU A 71 -4.79 -20.39 6.05
CA LEU A 71 -4.11 -19.34 6.79
C LEU A 71 -4.70 -19.20 8.20
N ILE A 72 -6.03 -19.22 8.32
CA ILE A 72 -6.74 -19.11 9.59
C ILE A 72 -6.46 -20.32 10.50
N LYS A 73 -6.34 -21.52 9.91
CA LYS A 73 -5.98 -22.75 10.65
C LYS A 73 -4.60 -22.64 11.28
N ARG A 74 -3.61 -22.08 10.55
CA ARG A 74 -2.24 -21.87 11.04
C ARG A 74 -2.15 -20.67 12.00
N ASN A 75 -2.90 -19.60 11.73
CA ASN A 75 -2.80 -18.35 12.45
C ASN A 75 -4.16 -17.92 13.03
N LYS A 76 -4.56 -18.54 14.15
CA LYS A 76 -5.86 -18.33 14.83
C LYS A 76 -6.13 -16.89 15.28
N GLU A 77 -5.14 -16.01 15.24
CA GLU A 77 -5.30 -14.59 15.56
C GLU A 77 -5.96 -13.78 14.42
N TRP A 78 -5.93 -14.30 13.18
CA TRP A 78 -6.42 -13.65 11.95
C TRP A 78 -7.76 -14.22 11.45
N LYS A 79 -8.64 -14.66 12.36
CA LYS A 79 -9.95 -15.26 12.02
C LYS A 79 -10.90 -14.35 11.23
N GLU A 80 -10.68 -13.04 11.27
CA GLU A 80 -11.51 -12.05 10.57
C GLU A 80 -11.01 -11.77 9.15
N VAL A 81 -9.86 -12.33 8.75
CA VAL A 81 -9.34 -12.22 7.38
C VAL A 81 -10.24 -13.02 6.45
N LYS A 82 -10.70 -12.38 5.40
CA LYS A 82 -11.52 -12.97 4.32
C LYS A 82 -10.77 -13.07 3.00
N GLY A 83 -9.67 -12.35 2.86
CA GLY A 83 -8.85 -12.39 1.66
C GLY A 83 -7.41 -12.02 1.90
N ILE A 84 -6.55 -12.49 1.01
CA ILE A 84 -5.13 -12.13 0.95
C ILE A 84 -4.77 -11.66 -0.44
N GLY A 85 -3.75 -10.83 -0.52
CA GLY A 85 -3.30 -10.30 -1.81
C GLY A 85 -1.83 -9.99 -1.87
N ALA A 86 -1.29 -10.03 -3.09
CA ALA A 86 0.08 -9.66 -3.40
C ALA A 86 0.08 -8.48 -4.37
N SER A 87 0.95 -7.50 -4.11
CA SER A 87 1.31 -6.43 -5.04
C SER A 87 2.77 -6.60 -5.44
N ILE A 88 3.00 -6.75 -6.74
CA ILE A 88 4.33 -6.93 -7.32
C ILE A 88 4.60 -5.72 -8.22
N LEU A 89 5.63 -4.95 -7.88
CA LEU A 89 6.12 -3.84 -8.70
C LEU A 89 7.44 -4.24 -9.34
N THR A 90 7.43 -4.36 -10.66
CA THR A 90 8.64 -4.55 -11.47
C THR A 90 9.00 -3.22 -12.10
N THR A 91 10.22 -2.75 -11.83
CA THR A 91 10.80 -1.55 -12.44
C THR A 91 11.97 -1.95 -13.32
N GLU A 92 11.87 -1.63 -14.60
CA GLU A 92 12.95 -1.79 -15.58
C GLU A 92 13.55 -0.43 -15.88
N GLU A 93 14.86 -0.31 -15.70
CA GLU A 93 15.65 0.89 -16.00
C GLU A 93 17.05 0.49 -16.47
N ASN A 94 17.48 0.97 -17.63
CA ASN A 94 18.83 0.74 -18.19
C ASN A 94 19.23 -0.75 -18.21
N GLY A 95 18.32 -1.64 -18.61
CA GLY A 95 18.54 -3.08 -18.67
C GLY A 95 18.57 -3.80 -17.30
N LYS A 96 18.32 -3.08 -16.20
CA LYS A 96 18.20 -3.68 -14.85
C LYS A 96 16.73 -3.79 -14.45
N ASN A 97 16.35 -4.96 -13.96
CA ASN A 97 15.04 -5.22 -13.38
C ASN A 97 15.13 -5.22 -11.86
N GLN A 98 14.27 -4.45 -11.21
CA GLN A 98 14.07 -4.47 -9.77
C GLN A 98 12.63 -4.86 -9.47
N GLU A 99 12.46 -5.85 -8.59
CA GLU A 99 11.14 -6.31 -8.16
C GLU A 99 10.92 -5.97 -6.69
N GLN A 100 9.72 -5.47 -6.37
CA GLN A 100 9.28 -5.23 -5.01
C GLN A 100 7.94 -5.96 -4.79
N LYS A 101 7.95 -6.95 -3.90
CA LYS A 101 6.75 -7.69 -3.49
C LYS A 101 6.23 -7.18 -2.16
N ARG A 102 4.92 -7.04 -2.05
CA ARG A 102 4.21 -6.62 -0.85
C ARG A 102 2.97 -7.49 -0.67
N TYR A 103 2.77 -7.99 0.54
CA TYR A 103 1.67 -8.90 0.88
C TYR A 103 0.67 -8.22 1.80
N TYR A 104 -0.59 -8.60 1.68
CA TYR A 104 -1.72 -7.94 2.33
C TYR A 104 -2.74 -8.95 2.83
N ILE A 105 -3.42 -8.57 3.90
CA ILE A 105 -4.60 -9.25 4.45
C ILE A 105 -5.78 -8.28 4.47
N THR A 106 -6.98 -8.77 4.20
CA THR A 106 -8.23 -7.98 4.20
C THR A 106 -9.37 -8.75 4.86
N ASN A 107 -10.29 -8.03 5.50
CA ASN A 107 -11.56 -8.59 6.00
C ASN A 107 -12.76 -8.29 5.07
N THR A 108 -12.51 -7.66 3.92
CA THR A 108 -13.52 -7.43 2.89
C THR A 108 -13.37 -8.44 1.76
N ALA A 109 -14.49 -9.04 1.36
CA ALA A 109 -14.61 -9.80 0.12
C ALA A 109 -15.09 -8.85 -0.98
N GLY A 110 -14.55 -8.97 -2.19
CA GLY A 110 -14.76 -7.93 -3.22
C GLY A 110 -13.90 -8.05 -4.47
N GLY A 111 -13.15 -9.14 -4.60
CA GLY A 111 -12.30 -9.40 -5.75
C GLY A 111 -11.09 -8.46 -5.88
N VAL A 112 -10.40 -8.59 -7.01
CA VAL A 112 -9.11 -7.91 -7.24
C VAL A 112 -9.23 -6.39 -7.39
N GLU A 113 -10.34 -5.87 -7.92
CA GLU A 113 -10.49 -4.41 -8.13
C GLU A 113 -10.63 -3.65 -6.82
N GLU A 114 -11.43 -4.16 -5.89
CA GLU A 114 -11.57 -3.58 -4.56
C GLU A 114 -10.25 -3.68 -3.80
N PHE A 115 -9.56 -4.82 -3.90
CA PHE A 115 -8.21 -4.98 -3.36
C PHE A 115 -7.24 -3.93 -3.90
N VAL A 116 -7.19 -3.73 -5.23
CA VAL A 116 -6.33 -2.72 -5.87
C VAL A 116 -6.67 -1.32 -5.35
N ARG A 117 -7.96 -0.99 -5.23
CA ARG A 117 -8.40 0.31 -4.72
C ARG A 117 -7.93 0.51 -3.28
N ALA A 118 -8.09 -0.49 -2.43
CA ALA A 118 -7.67 -0.45 -1.03
C ALA A 118 -6.14 -0.29 -0.89
N VAL A 119 -5.36 -1.08 -1.64
CA VAL A 119 -3.90 -0.99 -1.65
C VAL A 119 -3.45 0.40 -2.11
N ARG A 120 -4.03 0.91 -3.21
CA ARG A 120 -3.69 2.25 -3.71
C ARG A 120 -4.08 3.36 -2.74
N GLY A 121 -5.23 3.25 -2.08
CA GLY A 121 -5.66 4.17 -1.03
C GLY A 121 -4.69 4.18 0.15
N HIS A 122 -4.24 3.00 0.60
CA HIS A 122 -3.22 2.88 1.64
C HIS A 122 -1.92 3.62 1.25
N TRP A 123 -1.42 3.41 0.03
CA TRP A 123 -0.22 4.12 -0.46
C TRP A 123 -0.42 5.61 -0.64
N ALA A 124 -1.62 6.07 -0.99
CA ALA A 124 -1.93 7.50 -1.07
C ALA A 124 -1.81 8.15 0.32
N ILE A 125 -2.33 7.49 1.36
CA ILE A 125 -2.22 7.96 2.75
C ILE A 125 -0.75 8.00 3.21
N GLU A 126 0.01 6.93 2.97
CA GLU A 126 1.45 6.93 3.33
C GLU A 126 2.24 8.01 2.56
N SER A 127 1.91 8.24 1.28
CA SER A 127 2.53 9.31 0.50
C SER A 127 2.17 10.70 1.04
N TYR A 128 0.94 10.87 1.52
CA TYR A 128 0.48 12.11 2.16
C TYR A 128 1.25 12.41 3.44
N HIS A 129 1.46 11.40 4.29
CA HIS A 129 2.30 11.52 5.48
C HIS A 129 3.72 11.94 5.12
N TRP A 130 4.33 11.29 4.12
CA TRP A 130 5.66 11.67 3.66
C TRP A 130 5.74 13.15 3.21
N ILE A 131 4.70 13.67 2.54
CA ILE A 131 4.65 15.09 2.16
C ILE A 131 4.62 15.99 3.41
N LEU A 132 3.80 15.65 4.41
CA LEU A 132 3.74 16.39 5.67
C LEU A 132 5.09 16.37 6.40
N ASP A 133 5.71 15.19 6.51
CA ASP A 133 6.94 14.99 7.27
C ASP A 133 8.14 15.68 6.58
N VAL A 134 8.25 15.58 5.25
CA VAL A 134 9.41 16.11 4.51
C VAL A 134 9.20 17.54 4.05
N THR A 135 8.06 17.86 3.43
CA THR A 135 7.82 19.20 2.84
C THR A 135 7.48 20.22 3.91
N PHE A 136 6.62 19.83 4.86
CA PHE A 136 6.20 20.71 5.96
C PHE A 136 7.03 20.53 7.24
N ARG A 137 8.01 19.61 7.21
CA ARG A 137 8.91 19.30 8.34
C ARG A 137 8.10 19.05 9.61
N GLU A 138 7.01 18.29 9.48
CA GLU A 138 6.07 18.07 10.58
C GLU A 138 6.77 17.45 11.80
N ASP A 139 7.65 16.46 11.58
CA ASP A 139 8.46 15.83 12.63
C ASP A 139 9.41 16.80 13.35
N ALA A 140 9.89 17.83 12.67
CA ALA A 140 10.81 18.81 13.25
C ALA A 140 10.07 19.94 14.00
N ASN A 141 8.73 19.94 13.99
CA ASN A 141 7.93 20.96 14.64
C ASN A 141 7.97 20.80 16.17
N LYS A 142 8.45 21.83 16.87
CA LYS A 142 8.55 21.87 18.33
C LYS A 142 7.41 22.66 19.01
N THR A 143 6.31 22.92 18.31
CA THR A 143 5.18 23.66 18.86
C THR A 143 4.58 22.92 20.06
N LEU A 144 4.76 23.46 21.27
CA LEU A 144 4.27 22.87 22.51
C LEU A 144 2.78 23.12 22.75
N ASN A 145 2.23 24.22 22.22
CA ASN A 145 0.81 24.55 22.36
C ASN A 145 -0.05 23.64 21.46
N LYS A 146 -0.92 22.84 22.08
CA LYS A 146 -1.78 21.87 21.38
C LYS A 146 -2.72 22.50 20.35
N ASN A 147 -3.26 23.69 20.64
CA ASN A 147 -4.16 24.39 19.71
C ASN A 147 -3.38 24.93 18.50
N ALA A 148 -2.19 25.49 18.73
CA ALA A 148 -1.32 25.94 17.66
C ALA A 148 -0.86 24.78 16.76
N ALA A 149 -0.48 23.64 17.36
CA ALA A 149 -0.10 22.43 16.62
C ALA A 149 -1.27 21.89 15.77
N ARG A 150 -2.49 21.86 16.33
CA ARG A 150 -3.70 21.47 15.59
C ARG A 150 -4.01 22.42 14.43
N ASN A 151 -3.97 23.72 14.67
CA ASN A 151 -4.25 24.73 13.64
C ASN A 151 -3.24 24.63 12.50
N LEU A 152 -1.95 24.45 12.84
CA LEU A 152 -0.90 24.28 11.85
C LEU A 152 -1.08 23.01 11.02
N ASN A 153 -1.49 21.88 11.64
CA ASN A 153 -1.81 20.66 10.89
C ASN A 153 -2.98 20.90 9.91
N ILE A 154 -4.04 21.58 10.34
CA ILE A 154 -5.18 21.93 9.45
C ILE A 154 -4.71 22.79 8.27
N LEU A 155 -3.91 23.83 8.53
CA LEU A 155 -3.39 24.72 7.48
C LEU A 155 -2.49 23.98 6.47
N ARG A 156 -1.64 23.06 6.94
CA ARG A 156 -0.81 22.22 6.08
C ARG A 156 -1.66 21.33 5.18
N LYS A 157 -2.68 20.69 5.74
CA LYS A 157 -3.60 19.84 4.99
C LYS A 157 -4.36 20.62 3.92
N LEU A 158 -4.86 21.81 4.28
CA LEU A 158 -5.51 22.74 3.35
C LEU A 158 -4.57 23.15 2.20
N ALA A 159 -3.31 23.47 2.53
CA ALA A 159 -2.31 23.82 1.53
C ALA A 159 -2.04 22.67 0.54
N ILE A 160 -1.97 21.41 1.01
CA ILE A 160 -1.83 20.25 0.13
C ILE A 160 -3.04 20.10 -0.78
N SER A 161 -4.27 20.17 -0.24
CA SER A 161 -5.49 20.06 -1.05
C SER A 161 -5.55 21.12 -2.15
N ILE A 162 -5.18 22.37 -1.85
CA ILE A 162 -5.11 23.43 -2.87
C ILE A 162 -4.07 23.09 -3.94
N LEU A 163 -2.88 22.61 -3.54
CA LEU A 163 -1.83 22.23 -4.49
C LEU A 163 -2.21 21.05 -5.40
N GLU A 164 -3.02 20.13 -4.91
CA GLU A 164 -3.52 18.99 -5.70
C GLU A 164 -4.56 19.41 -6.77
N GLU A 165 -5.35 20.45 -6.49
CA GLU A 165 -6.37 21.01 -7.39
C GLU A 165 -5.79 21.95 -8.47
N LEU A 166 -4.60 22.52 -8.25
CA LEU A 166 -4.02 23.48 -9.19
C LEU A 166 -3.51 22.80 -10.49
N PRO A 167 -3.74 23.39 -11.68
CA PRO A 167 -3.38 22.81 -12.98
C PRO A 167 -1.86 22.81 -13.27
N PHE A 168 -1.01 23.18 -12.31
CA PHE A 168 0.45 23.16 -12.44
C PHE A 168 1.01 21.73 -12.39
N ARG A 169 0.67 20.89 -13.36
CA ARG A 169 1.27 19.57 -13.58
C ARG A 169 2.68 19.62 -14.23
N LYS A 170 3.41 20.74 -14.12
CA LYS A 170 4.86 20.73 -14.41
C LYS A 170 5.59 20.22 -13.17
N LYS A 171 6.10 18.99 -13.27
CA LYS A 171 6.95 18.36 -12.23
C LYS A 171 8.12 19.27 -11.87
N PHE A 172 8.06 19.90 -10.70
CA PHE A 172 9.22 20.55 -10.11
C PHE A 172 10.25 19.50 -9.72
N SER A 173 11.22 19.25 -10.60
CA SER A 173 12.45 18.55 -10.27
C SER A 173 13.29 19.45 -9.38
N ARG A 174 13.11 19.38 -8.06
CA ARG A 174 14.07 20.00 -7.12
C ARG A 174 15.15 18.99 -6.79
N ARG A 175 16.35 19.19 -7.35
CA ARG A 175 17.57 18.61 -6.79
C ARG A 175 17.76 19.25 -5.42
N ILE A 176 17.56 18.49 -4.35
CA ILE A 176 18.07 18.83 -3.03
C ILE A 176 19.60 18.70 -3.17
N LYS A 177 20.31 19.82 -3.27
CA LYS A 177 21.75 19.82 -3.00
C LYS A 177 21.89 19.52 -1.51
N ARG A 178 22.58 18.43 -1.19
CA ARG A 178 23.02 18.08 0.16
C ARG A 178 23.94 19.16 0.71
#